data_AF-A0A0C2HAC3-F1
#
_entry.id   AF-A0A0C2HAC3-F1
#
_cell.length_a   1.000
_cell.length_b   1.000
_cell.length_c   1.000
_cell.angle_alpha   90.00
_cell.angle_beta   90.00
_cell.angle_gamma   90.00
#
_symmetry.space_group_name_H-M   'P 1'
#
loop_
_entity.id
_entity.type
_entity.pdbx_description
1 polymer ?
#
loop_
_entity_poly.entity_id
_entity_poly.type
_entity_poly.pdbx_seq_one_letter_code
_entity_poly.pdbx_strand_id
1 'polypeptide(L)'
;MKRAADFILDTTRCGTFSQASYDEFVRSELAGRAAFCFDGLNDFDNPATGEIRQARNQQNIRNADFSERGLPEGEPVVSLQNCEKNWCIEESPPFIKLDLTLVAEDWQPRKKDNTSQQLASLFRYLLIRVSSPFPVIIE
;
A
#
# COMPACT_ATOMS: atom_id res chain seq x y z
N MET A 1 7.71 -28.60 0.12
CA MET A 1 6.94 -28.10 -1.03
C MET A 1 6.05 -29.15 -1.71
N LYS A 2 6.35 -30.45 -1.62
CA LYS A 2 5.51 -31.52 -2.21
C LYS A 2 4.01 -31.38 -1.89
N ARG A 3 3.65 -31.17 -0.61
CA ARG A 3 2.26 -30.91 -0.18
C ARG A 3 1.59 -29.67 -0.80
N ALA A 4 2.34 -28.60 -1.05
CA ALA A 4 1.78 -27.38 -1.64
C ALA A 4 1.54 -27.56 -3.15
N ALA A 5 2.49 -28.19 -3.84
CA ALA A 5 2.33 -28.56 -5.24
C ALA A 5 1.19 -29.59 -5.42
N ASP A 6 1.11 -30.59 -4.54
CA ASP A 6 0.02 -31.58 -4.53
C ASP A 6 -1.34 -30.90 -4.29
N PHE A 7 -1.40 -29.93 -3.36
CA PHE A 7 -2.62 -29.17 -3.10
C PHE A 7 -3.06 -28.29 -4.28
N ILE A 8 -2.12 -27.63 -4.96
CA ILE A 8 -2.41 -26.84 -6.17
C ILE A 8 -2.91 -27.76 -7.29
N LEU A 9 -2.27 -28.90 -7.48
CA LEU A 9 -2.66 -29.89 -8.49
C LEU A 9 -4.06 -30.46 -8.21
N ASP A 10 -4.36 -30.77 -6.95
CA ASP A 10 -5.65 -31.29 -6.50
C ASP A 10 -6.78 -30.27 -6.68
N THR A 11 -6.58 -29.05 -6.21
CA THR A 11 -7.55 -27.96 -6.39
C THR A 11 -7.78 -27.58 -7.86
N THR A 12 -6.75 -27.69 -8.69
CA THR A 12 -6.88 -27.49 -10.15
C THR A 12 -7.69 -28.61 -10.80
N ARG A 13 -7.45 -29.86 -10.40
CA ARG A 13 -8.23 -31.02 -10.88
C ARG A 13 -9.69 -30.99 -10.41
N CYS A 14 -9.95 -30.49 -9.21
CA CYS A 14 -11.29 -30.30 -8.66
C CYS A 14 -11.99 -29.03 -9.16
N GLY A 15 -11.33 -28.19 -9.97
CA GLY A 15 -11.91 -26.96 -10.52
C GLY A 15 -12.14 -25.85 -9.50
N THR A 16 -11.58 -25.97 -8.29
CA THR A 16 -11.68 -24.98 -7.21
C THR A 16 -10.48 -24.05 -7.15
N PHE A 17 -9.54 -24.19 -8.10
CA PHE A 17 -8.34 -23.37 -8.15
C PHE A 17 -8.67 -21.94 -8.60
N SER A 18 -8.21 -20.97 -7.82
CA SER A 18 -8.31 -19.54 -8.11
C SER A 18 -6.93 -18.98 -8.44
N GLN A 19 -6.72 -18.61 -9.70
CA GLN A 19 -5.47 -17.98 -10.14
C GLN A 19 -5.21 -16.68 -9.35
N ALA A 20 -6.25 -15.88 -9.11
CA ALA A 20 -6.10 -14.61 -8.40
C ALA A 20 -5.61 -14.82 -6.95
N SER A 21 -6.15 -15.82 -6.26
CA SER A 21 -5.75 -16.15 -4.88
C SER A 21 -4.35 -16.74 -4.83
N TYR A 22 -3.97 -17.52 -5.84
CA TYR A 22 -2.61 -18.05 -5.98
C TYR A 22 -1.60 -16.94 -6.22
N ASP A 23 -1.89 -16.02 -7.15
CA ASP A 23 -1.03 -14.89 -7.45
C ASP A 23 -0.85 -13.94 -6.25
N GLU A 24 -1.91 -13.74 -5.46
CA GLU A 24 -1.86 -12.99 -4.21
C GLU A 24 -0.93 -13.67 -3.19
N PHE A 25 -1.06 -14.99 -3.02
CA PHE A 25 -0.19 -15.76 -2.15
C PHE A 25 1.28 -15.70 -2.60
N VAL A 26 1.57 -15.91 -3.89
CA VAL A 26 2.93 -15.85 -4.46
C VAL A 26 3.58 -14.49 -4.23
N ARG A 27 2.78 -13.42 -4.23
CA ARG A 27 3.23 -12.04 -3.97
C ARG A 27 3.24 -11.66 -2.48
N SER A 28 2.74 -12.51 -1.59
CA SER A 28 2.65 -12.23 -0.16
C SER A 28 4.02 -12.33 0.55
N GLU A 29 4.18 -11.60 1.65
CA GLU A 29 5.38 -11.72 2.49
C GLU A 29 5.53 -13.13 3.09
N LEU A 30 4.41 -13.82 3.33
CA LEU A 30 4.41 -15.17 3.91
C LEU A 30 5.07 -16.18 2.97
N ALA A 31 4.81 -16.10 1.66
CA ALA A 31 5.48 -16.92 0.66
C ALA A 31 6.99 -16.62 0.58
N GLY A 32 7.37 -15.35 0.76
CA GLY A 32 8.78 -14.93 0.79
C GLY A 32 9.56 -15.35 2.04
N ARG A 33 8.87 -15.52 3.18
CA ARG A 33 9.47 -15.93 4.47
C ARG A 33 9.52 -17.44 4.66
N ALA A 34 8.82 -18.21 3.83
CA ALA A 34 8.94 -19.66 3.84
C ALA A 34 10.42 -20.02 3.61
N ALA A 35 11.07 -20.54 4.66
CA ALA A 35 12.48 -20.90 4.59
C ALA A 35 12.64 -22.02 3.56
N PHE A 36 13.20 -21.68 2.40
CA PHE A 36 13.66 -22.65 1.43
C PHE A 36 14.93 -23.28 1.98
N CYS A 37 14.82 -24.42 2.67
CA CYS A 37 15.97 -25.25 2.95
C CYS A 37 16.52 -25.74 1.61
N PHE A 38 17.59 -25.11 1.16
CA PHE A 38 18.39 -25.57 0.03
C PHE A 38 19.20 -26.79 0.52
N ASP A 39 18.70 -27.99 0.25
CA ASP A 39 19.36 -29.25 0.62
C ASP A 39 20.24 -29.81 -0.51
N GLY A 40 20.46 -29.03 -1.58
CA GLY A 40 21.27 -29.43 -2.73
C GLY A 40 20.58 -30.42 -3.68
N LEU A 41 19.34 -30.84 -3.39
CA LEU A 41 18.49 -31.63 -4.29
C LEU A 41 17.54 -30.67 -4.99
N ASN A 42 18.05 -29.87 -5.93
CA ASN A 42 17.19 -29.07 -6.78
C ASN A 42 16.34 -30.00 -7.65
N ASP A 43 15.10 -30.25 -7.23
CA ASP A 43 13.99 -30.43 -8.15
C ASP A 43 13.83 -29.10 -8.91
N PHE A 44 14.55 -28.96 -10.03
CA PHE A 44 14.33 -27.89 -11.01
C PHE A 44 12.90 -27.88 -11.57
N ASP A 45 12.10 -28.90 -11.24
CA ASP A 45 10.75 -29.13 -11.74
C ASP A 45 9.63 -28.58 -10.83
N ASN A 46 9.93 -27.76 -9.81
CA ASN A 46 8.88 -27.14 -9.01
C ASN A 46 8.54 -25.71 -9.51
N PRO A 47 7.53 -25.53 -10.38
CA PRO A 47 7.19 -24.25 -10.98
C PRO A 47 6.87 -23.16 -9.94
N ALA A 48 6.25 -23.53 -8.82
CA ALA A 48 5.89 -22.59 -7.75
C ALA A 48 7.12 -21.91 -7.11
N THR A 49 8.26 -22.61 -7.05
CA THR A 49 9.51 -22.06 -6.50
C THR A 49 10.13 -21.03 -7.45
N GLY A 50 10.02 -21.25 -8.75
CA GLY A 50 10.48 -20.32 -9.78
C GLY A 50 9.65 -19.02 -9.78
N GLU A 51 8.33 -19.16 -9.71
CA GLU A 51 7.38 -18.04 -9.72
C GLU A 51 7.54 -17.12 -8.51
N ILE A 52 7.70 -17.67 -7.30
CA ILE A 52 7.95 -16.87 -6.08
C ILE A 52 9.27 -16.09 -6.21
N ARG A 53 10.33 -16.71 -6.75
CA ARG A 53 11.61 -16.03 -6.97
C ARG A 53 11.50 -14.91 -8.01
N GLN A 54 10.78 -15.15 -9.10
CA GLN A 54 10.56 -14.15 -10.14
C GLN A 54 9.74 -12.96 -9.61
N ALA A 55 8.66 -13.21 -8.87
CA ALA A 55 7.84 -12.16 -8.25
C ALA A 55 8.68 -11.30 -7.28
N ARG A 56 9.58 -11.92 -6.52
CA ARG A 56 10.51 -11.22 -5.63
C ARG A 56 11.51 -10.37 -6.40
N ASN A 57 12.09 -10.90 -7.49
CA ASN A 57 13.01 -10.13 -8.33
C ASN A 57 12.31 -8.91 -8.95
N GLN A 58 11.07 -9.06 -9.41
CA GLN A 58 10.27 -7.92 -9.90
C GLN A 58 9.95 -6.90 -8.81
N GLN A 59 9.71 -7.32 -7.57
CA GLN A 59 9.55 -6.41 -6.44
C GLN A 59 10.85 -5.64 -6.15
N ASN A 60 11.99 -6.34 -6.15
CA ASN A 60 13.29 -5.71 -5.96
C ASN A 60 13.63 -4.72 -7.07
N ILE A 61 13.33 -5.05 -8.33
CA ILE A 61 13.51 -4.14 -9.48
C ILE A 61 12.65 -2.88 -9.30
N ARG A 62 11.35 -3.03 -8.99
CA ARG A 62 10.48 -1.86 -8.74
C ARG A 62 10.98 -0.98 -7.61
N ASN A 63 11.51 -1.58 -6.55
CA ASN A 63 12.10 -0.84 -5.43
C ASN A 63 13.42 -0.16 -5.83
N ALA A 64 14.24 -0.81 -6.67
CA ALA A 64 15.45 -0.23 -7.23
C ALA A 64 15.14 0.95 -8.18
N ASP A 65 14.14 0.83 -9.06
CA ASP A 65 13.66 1.91 -9.94
C ASP A 65 13.14 3.12 -9.15
N PHE A 66 12.65 2.90 -7.93
CA PHE A 66 12.24 3.96 -7.01
C PHE A 66 13.45 4.59 -6.30
N SER A 67 14.51 3.81 -6.06
CA SER A 67 15.75 4.27 -5.45
C SER A 67 16.70 4.96 -6.46
N GLU A 68 16.65 4.59 -7.73
CA GLU A 68 17.48 5.15 -8.82
C GLU A 68 16.90 6.44 -9.41
N ARG A 69 15.59 6.65 -9.27
CA ARG A 69 15.01 7.99 -9.37
C ARG A 69 15.51 8.79 -8.18
N GLY A 70 16.71 9.34 -8.32
CA GLY A 70 17.37 10.17 -7.32
C GLY A 70 16.35 11.12 -6.71
N LEU A 71 16.34 11.18 -5.37
CA LEU A 71 15.50 12.14 -4.66
C LEU A 71 15.82 13.52 -5.24
N PRO A 72 14.81 14.35 -5.56
CA PRO A 72 15.06 15.71 -6.02
C PRO A 72 16.00 16.40 -5.03
N GLU A 73 17.05 17.01 -5.56
CA GLU A 73 18.09 17.66 -4.76
C GLU A 73 17.49 18.89 -4.06
N GLY A 74 17.09 18.73 -2.80
CA GLY A 74 16.42 19.76 -2.01
C GLY A 74 15.69 19.21 -0.79
N GLU A 75 15.40 20.08 0.17
CA GLU A 75 14.50 19.71 1.26
C GLU A 75 13.11 19.43 0.68
N PRO A 76 12.49 18.28 0.99
CA PRO A 76 11.16 17.98 0.48
C PRO A 76 10.18 19.02 1.03
N VAL A 77 9.39 19.66 0.16
CA VAL A 77 8.40 20.66 0.55
C VAL A 77 7.01 20.06 0.39
N VAL A 78 6.15 20.26 1.39
CA VAL A 78 4.73 19.89 1.27
C VAL A 78 4.08 20.82 0.25
N SER A 79 3.53 20.26 -0.82
CA SER A 79 2.85 21.02 -1.89
C SER A 79 1.50 20.39 -2.21
N LEU A 80 0.49 21.24 -2.37
CA LEU A 80 -0.85 20.85 -2.81
C LEU A 80 -1.03 20.98 -4.33
N GLN A 81 0.01 21.39 -5.07
CA GLN A 81 -0.10 21.65 -6.52
C GLN A 81 -0.56 20.43 -7.34
N ASN A 82 -0.21 19.22 -6.91
CA ASN A 82 -0.61 17.99 -7.59
C ASN A 82 -1.98 17.46 -7.13
N CYS A 83 -2.68 18.17 -6.23
CA CYS A 83 -4.01 17.84 -5.76
C CYS A 83 -5.09 18.40 -6.70
N GLU A 84 -4.98 18.14 -8.00
CA GLU A 84 -5.89 18.68 -9.04
C GLU A 84 -7.26 18.00 -9.07
N LYS A 85 -7.41 16.84 -8.41
CA LYS A 85 -8.67 16.12 -8.34
C LYS A 85 -9.51 16.64 -7.19
N ASN A 86 -10.84 16.67 -7.38
CA ASN A 86 -11.78 16.93 -6.30
C ASN A 86 -11.78 15.71 -5.37
N TRP A 87 -10.98 15.78 -4.31
CA TRP A 87 -10.94 14.76 -3.28
C TRP A 87 -12.02 15.06 -2.23
N CYS A 88 -13.19 14.45 -2.41
CA CYS A 88 -14.29 14.58 -1.47
C CYS A 88 -14.44 13.29 -0.66
N ILE A 89 -14.66 13.42 0.64
CA ILE A 89 -15.17 12.32 1.47
C ILE A 89 -16.69 12.45 1.45
N GLU A 90 -17.38 11.47 0.88
CA GLU A 90 -18.86 11.37 0.91
C GLU A 90 -19.23 10.18 1.79
N GLU A 91 -19.16 10.36 3.10
CA GLU A 91 -19.44 9.30 4.05
C GLU A 91 -20.71 9.57 4.87
N SER A 92 -21.30 8.48 5.36
CA SER A 92 -22.43 8.53 6.28
C SER A 92 -21.98 8.95 7.71
N PRO A 93 -22.89 9.42 8.59
CA PRO A 93 -22.53 9.84 9.93
C PRO A 93 -21.64 8.81 10.66
N PRO A 94 -20.61 9.24 11.40
CA PRO A 94 -20.35 10.59 11.92
C PRO A 94 -19.53 11.50 11.00
N PHE A 95 -19.18 11.04 9.79
CA PHE A 95 -18.33 11.80 8.88
C PHE A 95 -19.15 12.80 8.07
N ILE A 96 -18.57 13.98 7.82
CA ILE A 96 -19.22 15.06 7.09
C ILE A 96 -18.69 15.05 5.66
N LYS A 97 -19.58 15.38 4.71
CA LYS A 97 -19.16 15.64 3.33
C LYS A 97 -18.16 16.79 3.30
N LEU A 98 -16.90 16.50 2.98
CA LEU A 98 -15.81 17.47 3.06
C LEU A 98 -14.96 17.43 1.79
N ASP A 99 -14.77 18.60 1.20
CA ASP A 99 -13.78 18.82 0.14
C ASP A 99 -12.40 18.96 0.80
N LEU A 100 -11.55 17.95 0.61
CA LEU A 100 -10.23 17.89 1.23
C LEU A 100 -9.28 18.92 0.65
N THR A 101 -9.48 19.35 -0.60
CA THR A 101 -8.63 20.34 -1.26
C THR A 101 -8.84 21.70 -0.62
N LEU A 102 -10.09 22.14 -0.49
CA LEU A 102 -10.43 23.40 0.18
C LEU A 102 -9.97 23.44 1.64
N VAL A 103 -10.15 22.33 2.37
CA VAL A 103 -9.72 22.28 3.77
C VAL A 103 -8.19 22.27 3.88
N ALA A 104 -7.48 21.62 2.97
CA ALA A 104 -6.02 21.64 2.97
C ALA A 104 -5.45 23.03 2.66
N GLU A 105 -6.13 23.87 1.86
CA GLU A 105 -5.73 25.25 1.58
C GLU A 105 -5.77 26.14 2.84
N ASP A 106 -6.73 25.90 3.74
CA ASP A 106 -6.84 26.62 5.02
C ASP A 106 -5.78 26.20 6.05
N TRP A 107 -5.07 25.09 5.82
CA TRP A 107 -4.07 24.60 6.75
C TRP A 107 -2.80 25.44 6.68
N GLN A 108 -2.35 25.92 7.84
CA GLN A 108 -1.11 26.68 7.96
C GLN A 108 0.02 25.84 8.57
N PRO A 109 1.13 25.59 7.85
CA PRO A 109 2.28 24.89 8.39
C PRO A 109 2.95 25.70 9.50
N ARG A 110 3.44 25.00 10.53
CA ARG A 110 4.25 25.63 11.58
C ARG A 110 5.69 25.82 11.10
N LYS A 111 6.24 27.04 11.29
CA LYS A 111 7.59 27.43 10.81
C LYS A 111 8.76 26.57 11.33
N LYS A 112 8.58 25.84 12.44
CA LYS A 112 9.63 25.03 13.07
C LYS A 112 9.54 23.55 12.71
N ASP A 113 8.49 23.13 12.01
CA ASP A 113 8.25 21.74 11.70
C ASP A 113 9.03 21.33 10.44
N ASN A 114 9.69 20.17 10.48
CA ASN A 114 10.22 19.52 9.28
C ASN A 114 9.09 18.98 8.40
N THR A 115 9.40 18.56 7.17
CA THR A 115 8.41 18.10 6.19
C THR A 115 7.52 16.97 6.70
N SER A 116 8.09 15.98 7.40
CA SER A 116 7.33 14.86 7.95
C SER A 116 6.37 15.32 9.05
N GLN A 117 6.79 16.28 9.87
CA GLN A 117 5.96 16.90 10.91
C GLN A 117 4.85 17.77 10.30
N GLN A 118 5.15 18.51 9.23
CA GLN A 118 4.18 19.27 8.45
C GLN A 118 3.13 18.36 7.81
N LEU A 119 3.55 17.27 7.17
CA LEU A 119 2.63 16.28 6.59
C LEU A 119 1.75 15.64 7.67
N ALA A 120 2.33 15.21 8.79
CA ALA A 120 1.58 14.65 9.91
C ALA A 120 0.64 15.68 10.57
N SER A 121 0.96 16.98 10.51
CA SER A 121 0.10 18.07 10.98
C SER A 121 -1.09 18.26 10.05
N LEU A 122 -0.87 18.27 8.73
CA LEU A 122 -1.92 18.35 7.72
C LEU A 122 -2.90 17.17 7.83
N PHE A 123 -2.39 15.93 7.96
CA PHE A 123 -3.25 14.76 8.16
C PHE A 123 -4.12 14.88 9.42
N ARG A 124 -3.55 15.31 10.55
CA ARG A 124 -4.33 15.51 11.78
C ARG A 124 -5.38 16.60 11.60
N TYR A 125 -5.04 17.70 10.93
CA TYR A 125 -5.96 18.80 10.65
C TYR A 125 -7.17 18.32 9.84
N LEU A 126 -6.93 17.58 8.75
CA LEU A 126 -8.00 16.98 7.94
C LEU A 126 -8.85 16.00 8.75
N LEU A 127 -8.22 15.08 9.50
CA LEU A 127 -8.94 14.10 10.30
C LEU A 127 -9.84 14.74 11.36
N ILE A 128 -9.38 15.79 12.05
CA ILE A 128 -10.22 16.50 13.02
C ILE A 128 -11.46 17.09 12.33
N ARG A 129 -11.31 17.67 11.15
CA ARG A 129 -12.43 18.27 10.40
C ARG A 129 -13.41 17.23 9.87
N VAL A 130 -12.91 16.07 9.47
CA VAL A 130 -13.74 14.95 8.96
C VAL A 130 -14.45 14.21 10.09
N SER A 131 -13.81 14.07 11.25
CA SER A 131 -14.31 13.29 12.39
C SER A 131 -15.00 14.11 13.49
N SER A 132 -14.99 15.44 13.42
CA SER A 132 -15.76 16.26 14.36
C SER A 132 -17.22 16.28 13.91
N PRO A 133 -18.16 15.64 14.63
CA PRO A 133 -19.54 16.03 14.52
C PRO A 133 -19.59 17.49 14.97
N PHE A 134 -20.12 18.40 14.14
CA PHE A 134 -20.51 19.71 14.67
C PHE A 134 -21.35 19.45 15.94
N PRO A 135 -21.17 20.19 17.05
CA PRO A 135 -22.18 20.20 18.09
C PRO A 135 -23.48 20.62 17.40
N VAL A 136 -24.45 19.73 17.36
CA VAL A 136 -25.81 20.06 16.93
C VAL A 136 -26.28 21.13 17.91
N ILE A 137 -26.20 22.39 17.51
CA ILE A 137 -26.87 23.48 18.21
C ILE A 137 -28.34 23.30 17.85
N ILE A 138 -29.07 22.63 18.75
CA ILE A 138 -30.52 22.61 18.73
C ILE A 138 -30.95 23.92 19.40
N GLU A 139 -31.37 24.91 18.61
CA GLU A 139 -32.23 26.00 19.09
C GLU A 139 -33.66 25.50 19.32
#